data_AF-A0A7W1M446-F1
#
_entry.id   AF-A0A7W1M446-F1
#
_cell.length_a   1.000
_cell.length_b   1.000
_cell.length_c   1.000
_cell.angle_alpha   90.00
_cell.angle_beta   90.00
_cell.angle_gamma   90.00
#
_symmetry.space_group_name_H-M   'P 1'
#
loop_
_entity.id
_entity.type
_entity.pdbx_description
1 polymer ?
#
loop_
_entity_poly.entity_id
_entity_poly.type
_entity_poly.pdbx_seq_one_letter_code
_entity_poly.pdbx_strand_id
1 'polypeptide(L)'
;MQQVHPEVRIPYWDWVNAREIPAPLTDPATLQRWSVTRGTFDATLLPTQGLVDEVLKLTPFVAFQGHLEALHNPVHNAVGGDMGTARSPNDPLFFLHHANIDRLWATWEDSPQNSNPPHATDDLQPTGPIISGTVSDVLSVNTLGYSYE
;
A
#
# COMPACT_ATOMS: atom_id res chain seq x y z
N MET A 1 -16.34 0.63 3.69
CA MET A 1 -16.38 1.41 4.96
C MET A 1 -17.19 2.69 4.84
N GLN A 2 -17.10 3.45 3.75
CA GLN A 2 -17.87 4.69 3.60
C GLN A 2 -19.39 4.50 3.50
N GLN A 3 -19.85 3.31 3.10
CA GLN A 3 -21.27 2.90 3.21
C GLN A 3 -21.75 2.81 4.67
N VAL A 4 -20.83 2.62 5.63
CA VAL A 4 -21.12 2.61 7.07
C VAL A 4 -20.93 3.99 7.67
N HIS A 5 -19.85 4.70 7.31
CA HIS A 5 -19.59 6.06 7.76
C HIS A 5 -18.85 6.88 6.69
N PRO A 6 -19.46 7.96 6.15
CA PRO A 6 -18.97 8.63 4.94
C PRO A 6 -17.62 9.33 5.11
N GLU A 7 -17.25 9.70 6.35
CA GLU A 7 -15.97 10.35 6.65
C GLU A 7 -14.80 9.37 6.79
N VAL A 8 -15.06 8.05 6.80
CA VAL A 8 -13.97 7.08 6.96
C VAL A 8 -13.02 7.17 5.76
N ARG A 9 -11.74 7.31 6.09
CA ARG A 9 -10.61 7.18 5.18
C ARG A 9 -9.67 6.11 5.76
N ILE A 10 -8.93 5.43 4.89
CA ILE A 10 -7.91 4.49 5.33
C ILE A 10 -6.64 5.31 5.60
N PRO A 11 -6.13 5.37 6.84
CA PRO A 11 -4.86 6.03 7.10
C PRO A 11 -3.72 5.23 6.47
N TYR A 12 -2.61 5.90 6.14
CA TYR A 12 -1.39 5.21 5.73
C TYR A 12 -0.47 5.00 6.93
N TRP A 13 0.27 3.89 6.94
CA TRP A 13 1.36 3.67 7.88
C TRP A 13 2.67 4.14 7.25
N ASP A 14 3.14 5.32 7.67
CA ASP A 14 4.43 5.87 7.28
C ASP A 14 5.57 5.12 7.97
N TRP A 15 5.85 3.90 7.50
CA TRP A 15 6.89 3.04 8.06
C TRP A 15 8.31 3.60 7.91
N VAL A 16 8.51 4.68 7.15
CA VAL A 16 9.80 5.39 7.09
C VAL A 16 10.03 6.17 8.37
N ASN A 17 9.02 6.95 8.79
CA ASN A 17 9.10 7.87 9.92
C ASN A 17 8.58 7.24 11.22
N ALA A 18 7.49 6.48 11.15
CA ALA A 18 6.89 5.72 12.24
C ALA A 18 7.28 4.24 12.13
N ARG A 19 8.50 3.90 12.57
CA ARG A 19 9.08 2.55 12.44
C ARG A 19 8.50 1.47 13.37
N GLU A 20 7.41 1.79 14.07
CA GLU A 20 6.65 0.86 14.91
C GLU A 20 5.29 0.57 14.27
N ILE A 21 4.74 -0.61 14.56
CA ILE A 21 3.35 -0.91 14.18
C ILE A 21 2.42 0.09 14.88
N PRO A 22 1.45 0.71 14.16
CA PRO A 22 0.50 1.65 14.75
C PRO A 22 -0.17 1.08 16.00
N ALA A 23 -0.09 1.82 17.11
CA ALA A 23 -0.55 1.37 18.43
C ALA A 23 -1.98 0.77 18.48
N PRO A 24 -2.99 1.29 17.72
CA PRO A 24 -4.31 0.67 17.69
C PRO A 24 -4.34 -0.78 17.16
N LEU A 25 -3.29 -1.20 16.46
CA LEU A 25 -3.18 -2.53 15.85
C LEU A 25 -2.21 -3.45 16.59
N THR A 26 -1.74 -3.10 17.79
CA THR A 26 -0.79 -3.94 18.55
C THR A 26 -1.43 -4.77 19.67
N ASP A 27 -2.71 -4.56 19.98
CA ASP A 27 -3.40 -5.26 21.08
C ASP A 27 -3.56 -6.78 20.81
N PRO A 28 -2.94 -7.66 21.62
CA PRO A 28 -3.03 -9.11 21.41
C PRO A 28 -4.45 -9.67 21.49
N ALA A 29 -5.31 -9.11 22.35
CA ALA A 29 -6.68 -9.59 22.50
C ALA A 29 -7.51 -9.31 21.23
N THR A 30 -7.32 -8.13 20.64
CA THR A 30 -7.92 -7.75 19.37
C THR A 30 -7.42 -8.62 18.21
N LEU A 31 -6.11 -8.83 18.11
CA LEU A 31 -5.53 -9.71 17.07
C LEU A 31 -6.06 -11.14 17.19
N GLN A 32 -6.15 -11.67 18.41
CA GLN A 32 -6.73 -12.98 18.68
C GLN A 32 -8.20 -13.04 18.27
N ARG A 33 -9.00 -12.02 18.62
CA ARG A 33 -10.43 -11.94 18.24
C ARG A 33 -10.63 -11.94 16.73
N TRP A 34 -9.71 -11.34 15.98
CA TRP A 34 -9.76 -11.28 14.52
C TRP A 34 -9.04 -12.45 13.84
N SER A 35 -8.50 -13.40 14.61
CA SER A 35 -7.71 -14.52 14.08
C SER A 35 -6.52 -14.08 13.23
N VAL A 36 -5.91 -12.94 13.56
CA VAL A 36 -4.73 -12.40 12.89
C VAL A 36 -3.48 -12.93 13.56
N THR A 37 -2.56 -13.48 12.78
CA THR A 37 -1.26 -13.96 13.26
C THR A 37 -0.14 -13.07 12.72
N ARG A 38 0.78 -12.64 13.59
CA ARG A 38 2.00 -11.93 13.21
C ARG A 38 3.25 -12.68 13.68
N GLY A 39 4.36 -12.43 13.00
CA GLY A 39 5.66 -12.93 13.42
C GLY A 39 6.29 -12.06 14.51
N THR A 40 7.56 -12.33 14.80
CA THR A 40 8.39 -11.37 15.55
C THR A 40 8.66 -10.18 14.65
N PHE A 41 8.15 -9.00 15.04
CA PHE A 41 8.34 -7.78 14.26
C PHE A 41 9.83 -7.40 14.17
N ASP A 42 10.33 -7.23 12.94
CA ASP A 42 11.70 -6.82 12.65
C ASP A 42 11.73 -5.49 11.91
N ALA A 43 11.86 -4.40 12.66
CA ALA A 43 11.94 -3.05 12.12
C ALA A 43 13.19 -2.78 11.27
N THR A 44 14.20 -3.67 11.28
CA THR A 44 15.41 -3.51 10.45
C THR A 44 15.12 -3.78 8.97
N LEU A 45 14.03 -4.49 8.67
CA LEU A 45 13.57 -4.76 7.31
C LEU A 45 12.78 -3.59 6.68
N LEU A 46 12.29 -2.64 7.50
CA LEU A 46 11.53 -1.51 6.96
C LEU A 46 12.43 -0.60 6.11
N PRO A 47 12.01 -0.18 4.90
CA PRO A 47 12.83 0.66 4.06
C PRO A 47 13.13 2.03 4.70
N THR A 48 14.13 2.72 4.16
CA THR A 48 14.60 4.03 4.65
C THR A 48 14.10 5.15 3.74
N GLN A 49 14.12 6.39 4.26
CA GLN A 49 13.76 7.57 3.45
C GLN A 49 14.63 7.68 2.21
N GLY A 50 15.94 7.44 2.33
CA GLY A 50 16.86 7.50 1.19
C GLY A 50 16.50 6.51 0.09
N LEU A 51 16.03 5.31 0.43
CA LEU A 51 15.55 4.36 -0.58
C LEU A 51 14.28 4.86 -1.26
N VAL A 52 13.32 5.40 -0.50
CA VAL A 52 12.10 6.01 -1.06
C VAL A 52 12.46 7.15 -2.01
N ASP A 53 13.37 8.04 -1.61
CA ASP A 53 13.80 9.18 -2.43
C ASP A 53 14.43 8.74 -3.75
N GLU A 54 15.22 7.67 -3.76
CA GLU A 54 15.79 7.13 -5.00
C GLU A 54 14.71 6.53 -5.92
N VAL A 55 13.72 5.83 -5.36
CA VAL A 55 12.61 5.26 -6.14
C VAL A 55 11.75 6.34 -6.77
N LEU A 56 11.44 7.42 -6.03
CA LEU A 56 10.62 8.53 -6.52
C LEU A 56 11.27 9.33 -7.67
N LYS A 57 12.58 9.18 -7.92
CA LYS A 57 13.29 9.82 -9.04
C LYS A 57 13.20 9.05 -10.35
N LEU A 58 12.75 7.79 -10.33
CA LEU A 58 12.68 6.96 -11.53
C LEU A 58 11.58 7.50 -12.46
N THR A 59 11.80 7.61 -13.76
CA THR A 59 10.78 8.16 -14.68
C THR A 59 10.00 7.11 -15.47
N PRO A 60 10.59 6.00 -15.94
CA PRO A 60 9.81 4.97 -16.61
C PRO A 60 8.99 4.18 -15.59
N PHE A 61 7.70 4.04 -15.84
CA PHE A 61 6.76 3.30 -14.98
C PHE A 61 7.28 1.92 -14.58
N VAL A 62 7.78 1.16 -15.56
CA VAL A 62 8.25 -0.21 -15.32
C VAL A 62 9.43 -0.23 -14.34
N ALA A 63 10.32 0.77 -14.42
CA ALA A 63 11.43 0.90 -13.48
C ALA A 63 10.91 1.31 -12.10
N PHE A 64 10.04 2.32 -12.03
CA PHE A 64 9.43 2.77 -10.79
C PHE A 64 8.69 1.63 -10.07
N GLN A 65 7.77 0.95 -10.75
CA GLN A 65 6.92 -0.06 -10.12
C GLN A 65 7.73 -1.25 -9.58
N GLY A 66 8.79 -1.67 -10.29
CA GLY A 66 9.64 -2.77 -9.81
C GLY A 66 10.42 -2.40 -8.56
N HIS A 67 10.87 -1.15 -8.44
CA HIS A 67 11.56 -0.70 -7.24
C HIS A 67 10.60 -0.39 -6.10
N LEU A 68 9.41 0.14 -6.39
CA LEU A 68 8.36 0.33 -5.38
C LEU A 68 7.94 -1.02 -4.77
N GLU A 69 7.78 -2.05 -5.60
CA GLU A 69 7.50 -3.42 -5.14
C GLU A 69 8.64 -3.97 -4.26
N ALA A 70 9.89 -3.64 -4.58
CA ALA A 70 11.05 -3.99 -3.76
C ALA A 70 11.09 -3.27 -2.40
N LEU A 71 10.44 -2.11 -2.26
CA LEU A 71 10.22 -1.45 -0.96
C LEU A 71 9.00 -2.03 -0.22
N HIS A 72 7.97 -2.45 -0.95
CA HIS A 72 6.75 -3.06 -0.42
C HIS A 72 7.03 -4.42 0.26
N ASN A 73 7.73 -5.33 -0.43
CA ASN A 73 7.91 -6.72 0.02
C ASN A 73 8.58 -6.85 1.41
N PRO A 74 9.65 -6.09 1.73
CA PRO A 74 10.27 -6.13 3.06
C PRO A 74 9.34 -5.74 4.20
N VAL A 75 8.33 -4.88 3.99
CA VAL A 75 7.39 -4.48 5.05
C VAL A 75 6.46 -5.61 5.44
N HIS A 76 5.98 -6.40 4.47
CA HIS A 76 5.27 -7.65 4.72
C HIS A 76 6.11 -8.62 5.56
N ASN A 77 7.38 -8.78 5.20
CA ASN A 77 8.33 -9.65 5.92
C ASN A 77 8.66 -9.13 7.32
N ALA A 78 8.76 -7.80 7.50
CA ALA A 78 9.01 -7.16 8.79
C ALA A 78 7.95 -7.53 9.82
N VAL A 79 6.69 -7.67 9.41
CA VAL A 79 5.58 -8.04 10.30
C VAL A 79 5.47 -9.57 10.43
N GLY A 80 5.66 -10.31 9.35
CA GLY A 80 5.57 -11.77 9.32
C GLY A 80 4.16 -12.30 9.63
N GLY A 81 4.04 -13.62 9.84
CA GLY A 81 2.73 -14.26 10.05
C GLY A 81 1.85 -14.16 8.80
N ASP A 82 0.59 -13.72 8.95
CA ASP A 82 -0.32 -13.51 7.83
C ASP A 82 0.26 -12.51 6.84
N MET A 83 0.82 -11.39 7.33
CA MET A 83 1.49 -10.37 6.50
C MET A 83 2.64 -10.93 5.67
N GLY A 84 3.34 -11.98 6.12
CA GLY A 84 4.44 -12.60 5.38
C GLY A 84 4.00 -13.56 4.25
N THR A 85 2.70 -13.67 3.96
CA THR A 85 2.16 -14.65 3.00
C THR A 85 1.04 -14.05 2.14
N ALA A 86 0.49 -14.84 1.21
CA ALA A 86 -0.71 -14.48 0.45
C ALA A 86 -1.97 -14.26 1.33
N ARG A 87 -1.89 -14.54 2.64
CA ARG A 87 -2.94 -14.23 3.62
C ARG A 87 -2.85 -12.80 4.17
N SER A 88 -1.88 -11.99 3.73
CA SER A 88 -1.66 -10.65 4.24
C SER A 88 -2.92 -9.77 4.32
N PRO A 89 -3.90 -9.84 3.39
CA PRO A 89 -5.13 -9.06 3.52
C PRO A 89 -6.01 -9.38 4.74
N ASN A 90 -5.76 -10.50 5.44
CA ASN A 90 -6.45 -10.83 6.69
C ASN A 90 -6.05 -9.92 7.85
N ASP A 91 -4.84 -9.35 7.80
CA ASP A 91 -4.34 -8.41 8.80
C ASP A 91 -4.77 -6.98 8.43
N PRO A 92 -5.49 -6.24 9.29
CA PRO A 92 -5.87 -4.85 8.99
C PRO A 92 -4.70 -3.91 8.68
N LEU A 93 -3.49 -4.25 9.14
CA LEU A 93 -2.26 -3.50 8.82
C LEU A 93 -1.94 -3.51 7.32
N PHE A 94 -2.40 -4.52 6.58
CA PHE A 94 -2.30 -4.59 5.12
C PHE A 94 -2.81 -3.32 4.46
N PHE A 95 -3.99 -2.84 4.85
CA PHE A 95 -4.61 -1.67 4.24
C PHE A 95 -3.83 -0.39 4.53
N LEU A 96 -3.26 -0.25 5.73
CA LEU A 96 -2.42 0.90 6.08
C LEU A 96 -1.08 0.87 5.35
N HIS A 97 -0.49 -0.32 5.17
CA HIS A 97 0.72 -0.51 4.38
C HIS A 97 0.48 -0.16 2.91
N HIS A 98 -0.57 -0.72 2.30
CA HIS A 98 -0.92 -0.45 0.91
C HIS A 98 -1.37 0.99 0.67
N ALA A 99 -2.01 1.65 1.63
CA ALA A 99 -2.28 3.09 1.57
C ALA A 99 -0.98 3.92 1.54
N ASN A 100 0.09 3.48 2.21
CA ASN A 100 1.39 4.17 2.08
C ASN A 100 2.03 3.92 0.70
N ILE A 101 1.91 2.72 0.15
CA ILE A 101 2.38 2.41 -1.22
C ILE A 101 1.63 3.25 -2.25
N ASP A 102 0.31 3.35 -2.12
CA ASP A 102 -0.55 4.17 -2.98
C ASP A 102 -0.22 5.66 -2.85
N ARG A 103 0.08 6.15 -1.63
CA ARG A 103 0.59 7.52 -1.42
C ARG A 103 1.90 7.77 -2.18
N LEU A 104 2.84 6.83 -2.15
CA LEU A 104 4.10 6.95 -2.89
C LEU A 104 3.88 6.93 -4.40
N TRP A 105 2.96 6.10 -4.89
CA TRP A 105 2.52 6.14 -6.29
C TRP A 105 1.95 7.50 -6.66
N ALA A 106 0.99 8.03 -5.88
CA ALA A 106 0.36 9.31 -6.14
C ALA A 106 1.38 10.46 -6.14
N THR A 107 2.38 10.40 -5.25
CA THR A 107 3.49 11.37 -5.19
C THR A 107 4.34 11.30 -6.45
N TRP A 108 4.62 10.09 -6.93
CA TRP A 108 5.36 9.88 -8.16
C TRP A 108 4.57 10.35 -9.39
N GLU A 109 3.30 10.02 -9.49
CA GLU A 109 2.46 10.35 -10.65
C GLU A 109 2.30 11.86 -10.89
N ASP A 110 2.43 12.70 -9.85
CA ASP A 110 2.32 14.17 -9.95
C ASP A 110 3.39 14.81 -10.86
N SER A 111 4.48 14.09 -11.16
CA SER A 111 5.50 14.57 -12.09
C SER A 111 5.10 14.34 -13.56
N PRO A 112 5.06 15.39 -14.40
CA PRO A 112 4.72 15.26 -15.82
C PRO A 112 5.78 14.53 -16.66
N GLN A 113 6.95 14.22 -16.07
CA GLN A 113 8.01 13.46 -16.73
C GLN A 113 7.79 11.94 -16.65
N ASN A 114 6.87 11.51 -15.80
CA ASN A 114 6.64 10.12 -15.50
C ASN A 114 5.70 9.49 -16.53
N SER A 115 6.03 8.28 -16.96
CA SER A 115 5.27 7.61 -18.03
C SER A 115 4.07 6.86 -17.45
N ASN A 116 2.97 6.78 -18.20
CA ASN A 116 1.85 5.92 -17.82
C ASN A 116 2.21 4.42 -17.90
N PRO A 117 1.46 3.54 -17.21
CA PRO A 117 1.61 2.10 -17.34
C PRO A 117 1.38 1.61 -18.78
N PRO A 118 2.13 0.60 -19.25
CA PRO A 118 2.02 0.08 -20.63
C PRO A 118 0.71 -0.68 -20.91
N HIS A 119 -0.03 -1.06 -19.87
CA HIS A 119 -1.23 -1.92 -19.92
C HIS A 119 -2.51 -1.18 -19.51
N ALA A 120 -2.60 0.12 -19.85
CA ALA A 120 -3.70 0.98 -19.41
C ALA A 120 -5.10 0.48 -19.84
N THR A 121 -5.19 -0.29 -20.92
CA THR A 121 -6.45 -0.82 -21.46
C THR A 121 -6.83 -2.19 -20.92
N ASP A 122 -5.97 -2.82 -20.12
CA ASP A 122 -6.24 -4.16 -19.60
C ASP A 122 -7.34 -4.11 -18.54
N ASP A 123 -8.23 -5.09 -18.56
CA ASP A 123 -9.31 -5.21 -17.59
C ASP A 123 -8.74 -5.50 -16.19
N LEU A 124 -9.29 -4.83 -15.17
CA LEU A 124 -8.98 -5.14 -13.79
C LEU A 124 -9.49 -6.54 -13.43
N GLN A 125 -8.63 -7.31 -12.77
CA GLN A 125 -8.90 -8.69 -12.39
C GLN A 125 -8.83 -8.89 -10.86
N PRO A 126 -9.64 -9.81 -10.31
CA PRO A 126 -10.72 -10.54 -10.97
C PRO A 126 -11.91 -9.63 -11.26
N THR A 127 -12.46 -9.67 -12.47
CA THR A 127 -13.64 -8.87 -12.80
C THR A 127 -14.87 -9.35 -12.03
N GLY A 128 -15.65 -8.42 -11.49
CA GLY A 128 -16.84 -8.72 -10.70
C GLY A 128 -17.61 -7.46 -10.31
N PRO A 129 -18.63 -7.58 -9.42
CA PRO A 129 -19.46 -6.46 -9.02
C PRO A 129 -18.70 -5.38 -8.20
N ILE A 130 -17.51 -5.70 -7.71
CA ILE A 130 -16.66 -4.81 -6.90
C ILE A 130 -15.47 -4.29 -7.72
N ILE A 131 -14.92 -5.11 -8.62
CA ILE A 131 -13.74 -4.78 -9.44
C ILE A 131 -14.19 -4.80 -10.90
N SER A 132 -14.22 -3.64 -11.53
CA SER A 132 -14.63 -3.45 -12.92
C SER A 132 -13.89 -2.28 -13.54
N GLY A 133 -13.83 -2.24 -14.86
CA GLY A 133 -13.08 -1.22 -15.60
C GLY A 133 -11.67 -1.69 -15.95
N THR A 134 -10.86 -0.75 -16.36
CA THR A 134 -9.51 -0.95 -16.89
C THR A 134 -8.46 -0.36 -15.96
N VAL A 135 -7.19 -0.70 -16.18
CA VAL A 135 -6.06 -0.07 -15.48
C VAL A 135 -6.13 1.47 -15.58
N SER A 136 -6.57 2.02 -16.71
CA SER A 136 -6.67 3.47 -16.90
C SER A 136 -7.68 4.16 -15.96
N ASP A 137 -8.70 3.43 -15.51
CA ASP A 137 -9.74 3.96 -14.62
C ASP A 137 -9.23 4.18 -13.18
N VAL A 138 -8.08 3.61 -12.83
CA VAL A 138 -7.51 3.64 -11.47
C VAL A 138 -6.16 4.34 -11.36
N LEU A 139 -5.70 5.01 -12.42
CA LEU A 139 -4.40 5.69 -12.37
C LEU A 139 -4.42 6.90 -11.46
N SER A 140 -5.47 7.73 -11.53
CA SER A 140 -5.53 8.99 -10.80
C SER A 140 -6.37 8.90 -9.52
N VAL A 141 -5.72 9.10 -8.37
CA VAL A 141 -6.39 9.17 -7.05
C VAL A 141 -7.46 10.27 -6.99
N ASN A 142 -7.26 11.38 -7.73
CA ASN A 142 -8.23 12.47 -7.83
C ASN A 142 -9.52 12.02 -8.51
N THR A 143 -9.43 11.22 -9.58
CA THR A 143 -10.59 10.63 -10.26
C THR A 143 -11.31 9.63 -9.35
N LEU A 144 -10.57 8.94 -8.49
CA LEU A 144 -11.11 8.01 -7.50
C LEU A 144 -11.71 8.71 -6.27
N GLY A 145 -11.60 10.04 -6.17
CA GLY A 145 -12.27 10.86 -5.15
C GLY A 145 -11.57 10.89 -3.79
N TYR A 146 -10.25 10.64 -3.75
CA TYR A 146 -9.45 10.78 -2.54
C TYR A 146 -8.11 11.47 -2.80
N SER A 147 -7.49 11.97 -1.74
CA SER A 147 -6.19 12.65 -1.76
C SER A 147 -5.38 12.28 -0.53
N TYR A 148 -4.08 12.50 -0.60
CA TYR A 148 -3.17 12.44 0.54
C TYR A 148 -2.80 13.85 0.99
N GLU A 149 -2.52 14.01 2.28
CA GLU A 149 -1.96 15.23 2.88
C GLU A 149 -0.43 15.21 2.89
#